data_AF-A0A291H0I1-F1
#
_entry.id   AF-A0A291H0I1-F1
#
_cell.length_a   1.000
_cell.length_b   1.000
_cell.length_c   1.000
_cell.angle_alpha   90.00
_cell.angle_beta   90.00
_cell.angle_gamma   90.00
#
_symmetry.space_group_name_H-M   'P 1'
#
loop_
_entity.id
_entity.type
_entity.pdbx_description
1 polymer ?
#
loop_
_entity_poly.entity_id
_entity_poly.type
_entity_poly.pdbx_seq_one_letter_code
_entity_poly.pdbx_strand_id
1 'polypeptide(L)'
;MADTEQLLLEIRGAVDQLAGTARAERDAARGTVARHLADKYSDITDRATLREAARGSQALFRGGMGSFQDVGTAEMHDAVERLRRALSRAARRW
;
A
#
# COMPACT_ATOMS: atom_id res chain seq x y z
N MET A 1 -20.71 -5.88 1.45
CA MET A 1 -19.74 -6.65 0.64
C MET A 1 -19.09 -5.79 -0.44
N ALA A 2 -19.86 -4.99 -1.20
CA ALA A 2 -19.33 -4.10 -2.24
C ALA A 2 -18.18 -3.17 -1.78
N ASP A 3 -18.27 -2.60 -0.56
CA ASP A 3 -17.21 -1.71 -0.04
C ASP A 3 -15.87 -2.42 0.24
N THR A 4 -15.89 -3.69 0.63
CA THR A 4 -14.67 -4.44 0.96
C THR A 4 -13.89 -4.77 -0.30
N GLU A 5 -14.58 -5.24 -1.34
CA GLU A 5 -13.98 -5.52 -2.64
C GLU A 5 -13.46 -4.24 -3.29
N GLN A 6 -14.21 -3.15 -3.22
CA GLN A 6 -13.77 -1.86 -3.75
C GLN A 6 -12.53 -1.32 -3.02
N LEU A 7 -12.47 -1.41 -1.69
CA LEU A 7 -11.28 -1.03 -0.92
C LEU A 7 -10.08 -1.91 -1.24
N LEU A 8 -10.30 -3.21 -1.48
CA LEU A 8 -9.24 -4.14 -1.86
C LEU A 8 -8.67 -3.79 -3.25
N LEU A 9 -9.54 -3.47 -4.21
CA LEU A 9 -9.14 -2.99 -5.54
C LEU A 9 -8.39 -1.66 -5.46
N GLU A 10 -8.84 -0.72 -4.62
CA GLU A 10 -8.12 0.54 -4.39
C GLU A 10 -6.70 0.32 -3.85
N ILE A 11 -6.55 -0.60 -2.89
CA ILE A 11 -5.25 -0.93 -2.31
C ILE A 11 -4.37 -1.61 -3.35
N ARG A 12 -4.88 -2.61 -4.08
CA ARG A 12 -4.13 -3.31 -5.14
C ARG A 12 -3.65 -2.33 -6.22
N GLY A 13 -4.53 -1.44 -6.69
CA GLY A 13 -4.15 -0.40 -7.66
C GLY A 13 -3.10 0.58 -7.13
N ALA A 14 -3.15 0.93 -5.84
CA ALA A 14 -2.10 1.77 -5.24
C ALA A 14 -0.77 1.02 -5.08
N VAL A 15 -0.80 -0.28 -4.80
CA VAL A 15 0.39 -1.14 -4.76
C VAL A 15 1.01 -1.31 -6.14
N ASP A 16 0.19 -1.51 -7.18
CA ASP A 16 0.67 -1.61 -8.56
C ASP A 16 1.31 -0.30 -9.02
N GLN A 17 0.72 0.85 -8.68
CA GLN A 17 1.32 2.15 -8.95
C GLN A 17 2.67 2.29 -8.24
N LEU A 18 2.75 1.94 -6.95
CA LEU A 18 4.01 1.97 -6.20
C LEU A 18 5.08 1.06 -6.83
N ALA A 19 4.70 -0.15 -7.25
CA ALA A 19 5.61 -1.08 -7.92
C ALA A 19 6.13 -0.52 -9.25
N GLY A 20 5.25 0.11 -10.04
CA GLY A 20 5.59 0.78 -11.29
C GLY A 20 6.57 1.92 -11.09
N THR A 21 6.29 2.82 -10.14
CA THR A 21 7.16 3.96 -9.82
C THR A 21 8.51 3.49 -9.27
N ALA A 22 8.52 2.52 -8.35
CA ALA A 22 9.76 1.95 -7.81
C ALA A 22 10.62 1.31 -8.92
N ARG A 23 10.00 0.66 -9.91
CA ARG A 23 10.71 0.13 -11.06
C ARG A 23 11.30 1.24 -11.95
N ALA A 24 10.54 2.30 -12.21
CA ALA A 24 11.00 3.42 -13.02
C ALA A 24 12.21 4.13 -12.37
N GLU A 25 12.18 4.29 -11.05
CA GLU A 25 13.23 4.95 -10.27
C GLU A 25 14.37 4.02 -9.86
N ARG A 26 14.29 2.72 -10.21
CA ARG A 26 15.24 1.68 -9.78
C ARG A 26 15.37 1.56 -8.25
N ASP A 27 14.29 1.86 -7.53
CA ASP A 27 14.20 1.71 -6.08
C ASP A 27 13.84 0.26 -5.72
N ALA A 28 14.86 -0.58 -5.57
CA ALA A 28 14.69 -1.99 -5.23
C ALA A 28 14.07 -2.20 -3.84
N ALA A 29 14.30 -1.29 -2.89
CA ALA A 29 13.78 -1.40 -1.53
C ALA A 29 12.25 -1.23 -1.54
N ARG A 30 11.75 -0.15 -2.14
CA ARG A 30 10.30 0.08 -2.27
C ARG A 30 9.64 -0.89 -3.24
N GLY A 31 10.34 -1.36 -4.26
CA GLY A 31 9.86 -2.43 -5.13
C GLY A 31 9.63 -3.76 -4.39
N THR A 32 10.50 -4.10 -3.45
CA THR A 32 10.34 -5.29 -2.58
C THR A 32 9.14 -5.13 -1.65
N VAL A 33 8.96 -3.96 -1.06
CA VAL A 33 7.78 -3.65 -0.23
C VAL A 33 6.49 -3.75 -1.04
N ALA A 34 6.47 -3.21 -2.26
CA ALA A 34 5.31 -3.28 -3.14
C ALA A 34 4.93 -4.73 -3.47
N ARG A 35 5.92 -5.59 -3.76
CA ARG A 35 5.66 -7.02 -3.98
C ARG A 35 5.09 -7.72 -2.75
N HIS A 36 5.68 -7.47 -1.58
CA HIS A 36 5.16 -8.04 -0.33
C HIS A 36 3.71 -7.60 -0.05
N LEU A 37 3.37 -6.34 -0.36
CA LEU A 37 1.99 -5.86 -0.25
C LEU A 37 1.07 -6.51 -1.28
N ALA A 38 1.51 -6.69 -2.52
CA ALA A 38 0.71 -7.35 -3.56
C ALA A 38 0.30 -8.76 -3.14
N ASP A 39 1.26 -9.56 -2.65
CA ASP A 39 1.01 -10.91 -2.13
C ASP A 39 0.09 -10.86 -0.89
N LYS A 40 0.35 -9.94 0.05
CA LYS A 40 -0.49 -9.81 1.25
C LYS A 40 -1.96 -9.51 0.93
N TYR A 41 -2.23 -8.69 -0.08
CA TYR A 41 -3.60 -8.28 -0.45
C TYR A 41 -4.21 -9.16 -1.55
N SER A 42 -3.49 -10.11 -2.15
CA SER A 42 -4.09 -11.08 -3.11
C SER A 42 -5.03 -12.05 -2.41
N ASP A 43 -4.70 -12.45 -1.19
CA ASP A 43 -5.34 -13.58 -0.50
C ASP A 43 -6.48 -13.15 0.45
N ILE A 44 -6.69 -11.84 0.61
CA ILE A 44 -7.71 -11.30 1.52
C ILE A 44 -9.08 -11.37 0.87
N THR A 45 -10.00 -12.11 1.50
CA THR A 45 -11.38 -12.27 1.04
C THR A 45 -12.42 -11.68 1.99
N ASP A 46 -12.02 -11.29 3.20
CA ASP A 46 -12.95 -10.82 4.24
C ASP A 46 -12.57 -9.45 4.83
N ARG A 47 -13.56 -8.78 5.40
CA ARG A 47 -13.44 -7.42 5.93
C ARG A 47 -12.54 -7.33 7.18
N ALA A 48 -12.54 -8.35 8.03
CA ALA A 48 -11.76 -8.33 9.26
C ALA A 48 -10.27 -8.40 8.94
N THR A 49 -9.88 -9.37 8.11
CA THR A 49 -8.51 -9.53 7.61
C THR A 49 -8.04 -8.29 6.85
N LEU A 50 -8.90 -7.69 6.00
CA LEU A 50 -8.58 -6.43 5.30
C LEU A 50 -8.19 -5.31 6.28
N ARG A 51 -8.95 -5.15 7.36
CA ARG A 51 -8.69 -4.11 8.35
C ARG A 51 -7.40 -4.36 9.13
N GLU A 52 -7.18 -5.60 9.57
CA GLU A 52 -5.95 -5.95 10.30
C GLU A 52 -4.72 -5.77 9.43
N ALA A 53 -4.76 -6.25 8.19
CA ALA A 53 -3.71 -6.03 7.21
C ALA A 53 -3.47 -4.54 6.96
N ALA A 54 -4.53 -3.74 6.79
CA ALA A 54 -4.40 -2.29 6.60
C ALA A 54 -3.73 -1.59 7.78
N ARG A 55 -4.09 -1.94 9.03
CA ARG A 55 -3.44 -1.40 10.23
C ARG A 55 -1.98 -1.81 10.34
N GLY A 56 -1.65 -3.07 10.04
CA GLY A 56 -0.27 -3.54 10.01
C GLY A 56 0.58 -2.81 8.97
N SER A 57 0.05 -2.64 7.76
CA SER A 57 0.74 -1.94 6.67
C SER A 57 0.95 -0.45 6.93
N GLN A 58 0.16 0.19 7.82
CA GLN A 58 0.41 1.57 8.24
C GLN A 58 1.73 1.75 9.01
N ALA A 59 2.33 0.68 9.53
CA ALA A 59 3.65 0.75 10.16
C ALA A 59 4.76 1.13 9.16
N LEU A 60 4.58 0.87 7.86
CA LEU A 60 5.55 1.20 6.81
C LEU A 60 5.83 2.72 6.70
N PHE A 61 4.92 3.56 7.18
CA PHE A 61 5.07 5.02 7.19
C PHE A 61 5.74 5.56 8.45
N ARG A 62 6.01 4.71 9.45
CA ARG A 62 6.60 5.09 10.75
C ARG A 62 8.13 4.96 10.79
N GLY A 63 8.78 4.53 9.70
CA GLY A 63 10.25 4.42 9.59
C GLY A 63 10.73 2.96 9.41
N GLY A 64 11.92 2.79 8.80
CA GLY A 64 12.52 1.50 8.44
C GLY A 64 13.28 1.51 7.10
N MET A 65 13.93 0.40 6.73
CA MET A 65 14.56 0.22 5.42
C MET A 65 13.44 0.06 4.35
N GLY A 66 13.41 0.93 3.33
CA GLY A 66 12.25 1.05 2.41
C GLY A 66 11.10 1.91 2.95
N SER A 67 11.35 2.69 4.01
CA SER A 67 10.40 3.65 4.57
C SER A 67 9.92 4.66 3.53
N PHE A 68 8.65 5.02 3.66
CA PHE A 68 7.99 6.02 2.85
C PHE A 68 8.19 7.47 3.34
N GLN A 69 9.03 7.71 4.35
CA GLN A 69 9.29 9.06 4.89
C GLN A 69 10.18 9.91 3.99
N ASP A 70 11.20 9.30 3.38
CA ASP A 70 12.11 9.98 2.47
C ASP A 70 11.80 9.52 1.05
N VAL A 71 10.93 10.27 0.35
CA VAL A 71 10.56 10.02 -1.05
C VAL A 71 11.29 11.06 -1.90
N GLY A 72 12.31 10.62 -2.65
CA GLY A 72 13.20 11.51 -3.38
C GLY A 72 12.57 12.20 -4.60
N THR A 73 11.35 11.81 -4.97
CA THR A 73 10.62 12.32 -6.15
C THR A 73 9.14 12.60 -5.81
N ALA A 74 8.53 13.50 -6.58
CA ALA A 74 7.10 13.77 -6.48
C ALA A 74 6.25 12.56 -6.89
N GLU A 75 6.68 11.80 -7.90
CA GLU A 75 5.96 10.62 -8.38
C GLU A 75 5.91 9.51 -7.33
N MET A 76 7.04 9.27 -6.64
CA MET A 76 7.08 8.34 -5.51
C MET A 76 6.23 8.84 -4.35
N HIS A 77 6.29 10.15 -4.04
CA HIS A 77 5.45 10.74 -3.01
C HIS A 77 3.95 10.51 -3.27
N ASP A 78 3.50 10.74 -4.50
CA ASP A 78 2.10 10.56 -4.88
C ASP A 78 1.66 9.10 -4.81
N ALA A 79 2.49 8.16 -5.27
CA ALA A 79 2.22 6.73 -5.18
C ALA A 79 2.10 6.29 -3.70
N VAL A 80 3.01 6.76 -2.86
CA VAL A 80 3.04 6.52 -1.42
C VAL A 80 1.81 7.08 -0.71
N GLU A 81 1.43 8.33 -1.00
CA GLU A 81 0.27 8.95 -0.36
C GLU A 81 -1.04 8.32 -0.83
N ARG A 82 -1.12 7.89 -2.09
CA ARG A 82 -2.29 7.14 -2.57
C ARG A 82 -2.46 5.83 -1.79
N LEU A 83 -1.37 5.08 -1.59
CA LEU A 83 -1.38 3.88 -0.77
C LEU A 83 -1.76 4.19 0.69
N ARG A 84 -1.16 5.21 1.29
CA ARG A 84 -1.46 5.63 2.67
C ARG A 84 -2.94 5.96 2.88
N ARG A 85 -3.55 6.66 1.92
CA ARG A 85 -4.98 7.02 1.94
C ARG A 85 -5.86 5.78 1.82
N ALA A 86 -5.56 4.87 0.89
CA ALA A 86 -6.31 3.63 0.72
C ALA A 86 -6.28 2.77 2.00
N LEU A 87 -5.09 2.57 2.57
CA LEU A 87 -4.90 1.85 3.84
C LEU A 87 -5.64 2.55 5.00
N SER A 88 -5.58 3.87 5.05
CA SER A 88 -6.29 4.64 6.08
C SER A 88 -7.80 4.49 5.99
N ARG A 89 -8.38 4.44 4.79
CA ARG A 89 -9.81 4.19 4.60
C ARG A 89 -10.17 2.77 5.03
N ALA A 90 -9.42 1.76 4.59
CA ALA A 90 -9.64 0.38 5.01
C ALA A 90 -9.51 0.20 6.53
N ALA A 91 -8.62 0.94 7.17
CA ALA A 91 -8.44 0.91 8.63
C ALA A 91 -9.52 1.69 9.41
N ARG A 92 -10.15 2.73 8.84
CA ARG A 92 -11.09 3.63 9.54
C ARG A 92 -12.55 3.46 9.17
N ARG A 93 -12.87 2.97 7.97
CA ARG A 93 -14.24 3.02 7.44
C ARG A 93 -15.11 1.93 8.07
N TRP A 94 -16.11 2.40 8.82
CA TRP A 94 -17.20 1.65 9.41
C TRP A 94 -18.48 2.33 9.02
#